data_AF-A0A1F2JP56-F1
#
_entry.id   AF-A0A1F2JP56-F1
#
_cell.length_a   1.000
_cell.length_b   1.000
_cell.length_c   1.000
_cell.angle_alpha   90.00
_cell.angle_beta   90.00
_cell.angle_gamma   90.00
#
_symmetry.space_group_name_H-M   'P 1'
#
loop_
_entity.id
_entity.type
_entity.pdbx_description
1 polymer ?
#
loop_
_entity_poly.entity_id
_entity_poly.type
_entity_poly.pdbx_seq_one_letter_code
_entity_poly.pdbx_strand_id
1 'polypeptide(L)'
;MGGGGGKKYSRVHKPYTSPLREEPQVKTGSLFNEDDDCAKINFIDILQNVNSQEISSIHIGEILRVILSNSNRGTTVTVVNNEGNICGYLISPEAIKLIECLQKKVQYCAKVLRILDRTITVQIFKRN
;
A
#
# COMPACT_ATOMS: atom_id res chain seq x y z
N MET A 1 -67.24 -0.97 -39.31
CA MET A 1 -66.27 -1.03 -38.19
C MET A 1 -65.28 0.12 -38.35
N GLY A 2 -64.82 0.68 -37.23
CA GLY A 2 -64.21 2.01 -37.03
C GLY A 2 -63.10 2.41 -38.02
N GLY A 3 -62.77 3.69 -38.20
CA GLY A 3 -63.00 4.85 -37.32
C GLY A 3 -61.66 5.57 -37.07
N GLY A 4 -61.61 6.87 -37.35
CA GLY A 4 -60.65 7.83 -36.80
C GLY A 4 -59.32 7.95 -37.58
N GLY A 5 -58.92 9.08 -38.18
CA GLY A 5 -59.32 10.46 -37.96
C GLY A 5 -58.28 11.22 -37.15
N GLY A 6 -57.62 12.20 -37.78
CA GLY A 6 -57.47 13.51 -37.15
C GLY A 6 -56.09 13.96 -36.64
N LYS A 7 -55.54 14.91 -37.40
CA LYS A 7 -55.09 16.26 -36.98
C LYS A 7 -53.79 16.46 -36.18
N LYS A 8 -52.96 17.31 -36.81
CA LYS A 8 -51.88 18.15 -36.28
C LYS A 8 -52.30 18.92 -35.02
N TYR A 9 -51.43 18.94 -34.01
CA TYR A 9 -51.32 20.04 -33.05
C TYR A 9 -49.86 20.22 -32.62
N SER A 10 -49.32 21.41 -32.91
CA SER A 10 -48.15 21.96 -32.23
C SER A 10 -48.44 22.08 -30.73
N ARG A 11 -47.51 21.62 -29.88
CA ARG A 11 -47.44 22.08 -28.48
C ARG A 11 -46.02 22.45 -28.10
N VAL A 12 -45.85 23.76 -28.02
CA VAL A 12 -44.94 24.46 -27.11
C VAL A 12 -44.86 23.70 -25.79
N HIS A 13 -43.71 23.10 -25.48
CA HIS A 13 -43.40 22.70 -24.12
C HIS A 13 -42.62 23.82 -23.45
N LYS A 14 -43.32 24.51 -22.54
CA LYS A 14 -42.73 25.37 -21.51
C LYS A 14 -41.78 24.53 -20.64
N PRO A 15 -40.72 25.13 -20.07
CA PRO A 15 -39.84 24.44 -19.15
C PRO A 15 -40.62 24.11 -17.86
N TYR A 16 -40.71 22.82 -17.54
CA TYR A 16 -41.15 22.38 -16.22
C TYR A 16 -39.92 22.24 -15.33
N THR A 17 -39.75 23.23 -14.46
CA THR A 17 -38.97 23.16 -13.23
C THR A 17 -39.33 21.88 -12.48
N SER A 18 -38.36 20.98 -12.33
CA SER A 18 -38.39 19.91 -11.34
C SER A 18 -37.47 20.29 -10.19
N PRO A 19 -37.85 20.03 -8.93
CA PRO A 19 -37.10 20.45 -7.76
C PRO A 19 -35.72 19.78 -7.73
N LEU A 20 -34.72 20.57 -7.32
CA LEU A 20 -33.35 20.15 -7.03
C LEU A 20 -33.38 18.85 -6.23
N ARG A 21 -33.12 17.74 -6.93
CA ARG A 21 -32.68 16.52 -6.30
C ARG A 21 -31.37 16.88 -5.62
N GLU A 22 -31.36 16.84 -4.30
CA GLU A 22 -30.16 17.04 -3.49
C GLU A 22 -29.05 16.18 -4.09
N GLU A 23 -28.13 16.87 -4.77
CA GLU A 23 -26.87 16.29 -5.18
C GLU A 23 -26.23 15.78 -3.88
N PRO A 24 -25.82 14.50 -3.78
CA PRO A 24 -24.88 14.16 -2.74
C PRO A 24 -23.68 15.06 -2.98
N GLN A 25 -23.48 16.03 -2.08
CA GLN A 25 -22.33 16.90 -2.07
C GLN A 25 -21.11 15.99 -1.92
N VAL A 26 -20.52 15.60 -3.05
CA VAL A 26 -19.21 14.98 -3.09
C VAL A 26 -18.28 16.04 -2.54
N LYS A 27 -17.96 15.89 -1.25
CA LYS A 27 -17.03 16.73 -0.53
C LYS A 27 -15.78 16.89 -1.38
N THR A 28 -15.62 18.08 -1.95
CA THR A 28 -14.34 18.64 -2.35
C THR A 28 -13.48 18.63 -1.09
N GLY A 29 -12.62 17.63 -0.95
CA GLY A 29 -11.94 17.42 0.31
C GLY A 29 -11.19 16.11 0.35
N SER A 30 -10.21 15.96 -0.53
CA SER A 30 -8.94 15.35 -0.15
C SER A 30 -7.94 15.78 -1.22
N LEU A 31 -7.07 16.72 -0.86
CA LEU A 31 -5.72 16.68 -1.38
C LEU A 31 -5.26 15.22 -1.24
N PHE A 32 -5.02 14.55 -2.36
CA PHE A 32 -4.24 13.33 -2.36
C PHE A 32 -2.84 13.72 -1.89
N ASN A 33 -2.64 13.71 -0.57
CA ASN A 33 -1.31 13.71 0.01
C ASN A 33 -0.72 12.32 -0.20
N GLU A 34 -0.34 12.01 -1.45
CA GLU A 34 0.45 10.82 -1.84
C GLU A 34 1.86 10.82 -1.18
N ASP A 35 2.18 11.88 -0.44
CA ASP A 35 3.38 12.02 0.39
C ASP A 35 3.22 11.37 1.78
N ASP A 36 1.97 11.15 2.25
CA ASP A 36 1.69 10.67 3.61
C ASP A 36 1.54 9.14 3.69
N ASP A 37 1.36 8.45 2.57
CA ASP A 37 1.22 6.98 2.55
C ASP A 37 2.47 6.28 3.10
N CYS A 38 3.66 6.82 2.81
CA CYS A 38 4.92 6.33 3.36
C CYS A 38 5.05 6.58 4.88
N ALA A 39 4.33 7.54 5.44
CA ALA A 39 4.34 7.76 6.89
C ALA A 39 3.55 6.67 7.65
N LYS A 40 2.62 5.99 6.96
CA LYS A 40 1.66 5.06 7.57
C LYS A 40 2.00 3.59 7.36
N ILE A 41 3.07 3.26 6.63
CA ILE A 41 3.42 1.86 6.40
C ILE A 41 3.86 1.22 7.71
N ASN A 42 3.00 0.32 8.18
CA ASN A 42 3.25 -0.56 9.31
C ASN A 42 2.52 -1.89 9.07
N PHE A 43 3.28 -2.97 8.91
CA PHE A 43 2.72 -4.30 8.68
C PHE A 43 3.65 -5.37 9.24
N ILE A 44 3.12 -6.58 9.42
CA ILE A 44 3.86 -7.74 9.90
C ILE A 44 4.03 -8.69 8.74
N ASP A 45 5.25 -9.17 8.54
CA ASP A 45 5.57 -10.09 7.46
C ASP A 45 6.63 -11.11 7.89
N ILE A 46 6.77 -12.15 7.08
CA ILE A 46 7.70 -13.25 7.29
C ILE A 46 8.86 -13.11 6.32
N LEU A 47 10.09 -13.07 6.86
CA LEU A 47 11.30 -13.07 6.05
C LEU A 47 11.41 -14.38 5.27
N GLN A 48 11.73 -14.24 3.99
CA GLN A 48 11.96 -15.33 3.06
C GLN A 48 13.47 -15.52 2.82
N ASN A 49 13.85 -16.76 2.54
CA ASN A 49 15.25 -17.21 2.36
C ASN A 49 16.18 -16.70 3.47
N VAL A 50 15.76 -16.97 4.71
CA VAL A 50 16.47 -16.51 5.87
C VAL A 50 17.86 -17.14 5.91
N ASN A 51 18.90 -16.30 6.04
CA ASN A 51 20.27 -16.78 6.17
C ASN A 51 20.43 -17.46 7.53
N SER A 52 20.57 -18.79 7.53
CA SER A 52 20.62 -19.60 8.75
C SER A 52 21.78 -19.27 9.67
N GLN A 53 22.87 -18.71 9.15
CA GLN A 53 24.00 -18.26 9.96
C GLN A 53 23.63 -17.02 10.79
N GLU A 54 22.83 -16.12 10.23
CA GLU A 54 22.42 -14.88 10.89
C GLU A 54 21.29 -15.10 11.90
N ILE A 55 20.47 -16.15 11.75
CA ILE A 55 19.36 -16.46 12.68
C ILE A 55 19.87 -16.58 14.12
N SER A 56 21.05 -17.18 14.30
CA SER A 56 21.64 -17.40 15.64
C SER A 56 22.08 -16.09 16.31
N SER A 57 22.35 -15.06 15.50
CA SER A 57 22.82 -13.75 15.95
C SER A 57 21.69 -12.74 16.12
N ILE A 58 20.48 -13.04 15.63
CA ILE A 58 19.32 -12.14 15.70
C ILE A 58 18.47 -12.50 16.92
N HIS A 59 18.06 -11.48 17.67
CA HIS A 59 17.20 -11.67 18.84
C HIS A 59 15.78 -11.13 18.64
N ILE A 60 14.81 -11.71 19.37
CA ILE A 60 13.45 -11.17 19.43
C ILE A 60 13.51 -9.77 20.06
N GLY A 61 12.83 -8.82 19.43
CA GLY A 61 12.81 -7.40 19.80
C GLY A 61 13.91 -6.57 19.13
N GLU A 62 14.87 -7.21 18.46
CA GLU A 62 15.94 -6.52 17.74
C GLU A 62 15.39 -5.71 16.56
N ILE A 63 16.02 -4.56 16.30
CA ILE A 63 15.68 -3.67 15.19
C ILE A 63 16.70 -3.88 14.07
N LEU A 64 16.21 -4.44 12.98
CA LEU A 64 16.96 -4.64 11.75
C LEU A 64 16.71 -3.48 10.79
N ARG A 65 17.63 -3.27 9.85
CA ARG A 65 17.52 -2.23 8.83
C ARG A 65 16.89 -2.82 7.57
N VAL A 66 16.01 -2.04 6.95
CA VAL A 66 15.41 -2.41 5.66
C VAL A 66 16.07 -1.62 4.55
N ILE A 67 16.52 -2.30 3.51
CA ILE A 67 17.21 -1.71 2.36
C ILE A 67 16.63 -2.23 1.04
N LEU A 68 16.88 -1.48 -0.03
CA LEU A 68 16.63 -1.96 -1.38
C LEU A 68 17.83 -2.76 -1.89
N SER A 69 17.56 -3.94 -2.42
CA SER A 69 18.54 -4.70 -3.20
C SER A 69 18.07 -4.79 -4.64
N ASN A 70 18.90 -4.29 -5.55
CA ASN A 70 18.70 -4.47 -6.98
C ASN A 70 19.40 -5.76 -7.42
N SER A 71 18.63 -6.67 -7.99
CA SER A 71 19.14 -7.89 -8.63
C SER A 71 18.77 -7.88 -10.10
N ASN A 72 19.38 -8.75 -10.91
CA ASN A 72 19.03 -8.92 -12.33
C ASN A 72 17.56 -9.30 -12.56
N ARG A 73 16.84 -9.73 -11.52
CA ARG A 73 15.41 -10.09 -11.56
C ARG A 73 14.48 -8.98 -11.07
N GLY A 74 15.02 -7.82 -10.69
CA GLY A 74 14.24 -6.67 -10.20
C GLY A 74 14.72 -6.13 -8.84
N THR A 75 14.03 -5.08 -8.37
CA THR A 75 14.23 -4.50 -7.05
C THR A 75 13.47 -5.31 -6.00
N THR A 76 14.16 -5.69 -4.93
CA THR A 76 13.59 -6.43 -3.79
C THR A 76 13.90 -5.70 -2.50
N VAL A 77 13.09 -5.96 -1.48
CA VAL A 77 13.30 -5.42 -0.14
C VAL A 77 14.08 -6.45 0.68
N THR A 78 15.24 -6.05 1.16
CA THR A 78 16.15 -6.88 1.94
C THR A 78 16.23 -6.36 3.36
N VAL A 79 16.23 -7.27 4.32
CA VAL A 79 16.42 -6.96 5.73
C VAL A 79 17.84 -7.36 6.13
N VAL A 80 18.57 -6.40 6.71
CA VAL A 80 19.96 -6.57 7.13
C VAL A 80 20.11 -6.28 8.62
N ASN A 81 21.04 -6.99 9.26
CA ASN A 81 21.38 -6.76 10.66
C ASN A 81 22.23 -5.48 10.82
N ASN A 82 22.63 -5.19 12.06
CA ASN A 82 23.46 -4.02 12.37
C ASN A 82 24.88 -4.11 11.79
N GLU A 83 25.36 -5.32 11.49
CA GLU A 83 26.66 -5.59 10.86
C GLU A 83 26.60 -5.46 9.32
N GLY A 84 25.40 -5.34 8.75
CA GLY A 84 25.18 -5.25 7.30
C GLY A 84 25.00 -6.60 6.61
N ASN A 85 24.92 -7.70 7.36
CA ASN A 85 24.64 -9.03 6.81
C ASN A 85 23.17 -9.17 6.45
N ILE A 86 22.91 -9.89 5.36
CA ILE A 86 21.54 -10.15 4.89
C ILE A 86 20.89 -11.22 5.75
N CYS A 87 19.83 -10.83 6.46
CA CYS A 87 19.01 -11.73 7.25
C CYS A 87 17.99 -12.46 6.37
N GLY A 88 17.42 -11.78 5.37
CA GLY A 88 16.42 -12.32 4.46
C GLY A 88 15.77 -11.21 3.63
N TYR A 89 14.73 -11.56 2.86
CA TYR A 89 14.00 -10.62 2.02
C TYR A 89 12.49 -10.68 2.24
N LEU A 90 11.80 -9.60 1.87
CA LEU A 90 10.34 -9.50 1.90
C LEU A 90 9.80 -9.67 0.47
N ILE A 91 8.83 -10.56 0.30
CA ILE A 91 8.13 -10.80 -0.98
C ILE A 91 6.63 -10.48 -0.87
N SER A 92 6.15 -9.93 0.25
CA SER A 92 4.74 -9.56 0.37
C SER A 92 4.35 -8.52 -0.69
N PRO A 93 3.07 -8.50 -1.11
CA PRO A 93 2.55 -7.42 -1.94
C PRO A 93 2.77 -6.03 -1.31
N GLU A 94 2.77 -5.94 0.03
CA GLU A 94 3.09 -4.71 0.76
C GLU A 94 4.54 -4.24 0.57
N ALA A 95 5.48 -5.15 0.26
CA ALA A 95 6.85 -4.80 -0.05
C ALA A 95 6.96 -3.91 -1.30
N ILE A 96 6.02 -4.00 -2.25
CA ILE A 96 5.99 -3.13 -3.45
C ILE A 96 5.85 -1.66 -3.03
N LYS A 97 4.90 -1.36 -2.14
CA LYS A 97 4.74 0.00 -1.60
C LYS A 97 5.96 0.44 -0.81
N LEU A 98 6.58 -0.48 -0.08
CA LEU A 98 7.82 -0.20 0.65
C LEU A 98 8.97 0.17 -0.31
N ILE A 99 9.05 -0.46 -1.49
CA ILE A 99 10.04 -0.13 -2.51
C ILE A 99 9.88 1.32 -2.96
N GLU A 100 8.66 1.74 -3.29
CA GLU A 100 8.36 3.11 -3.72
C GLU A 100 8.78 4.12 -2.64
N CYS A 101 8.49 3.84 -1.36
CA CYS A 101 8.86 4.72 -0.27
C CYS A 101 10.37 4.76 0.02
N LEU A 102 11.05 3.62 -0.07
CA LEU A 102 12.50 3.56 0.07
C LEU A 102 13.21 4.32 -1.08
N GLN A 103 12.66 4.28 -2.29
CA GLN A 103 13.14 5.09 -3.42
C GLN A 103 12.96 6.59 -3.19
N LYS A 104 11.88 7.00 -2.49
CA LYS A 104 11.66 8.37 -1.99
C LYS A 104 12.58 8.76 -0.82
N LYS A 105 13.61 7.96 -0.51
CA LYS A 105 14.57 8.15 0.60
C LYS A 105 13.94 8.08 2.00
N VAL A 106 12.75 7.52 2.15
CA VAL A 106 12.15 7.24 3.46
C VAL A 106 12.82 6.01 4.06
N GLN A 107 13.23 6.09 5.32
CA GLN A 107 13.89 4.98 6.00
C GLN A 107 12.88 4.11 6.75
N TYR A 108 13.08 2.79 6.69
CA TYR A 108 12.27 1.81 7.40
C TYR A 108 13.15 0.87 8.21
N CYS A 109 12.56 0.33 9.26
CA CYS A 109 13.14 -0.65 10.14
C CYS A 109 12.22 -1.86 10.24
N ALA A 110 12.81 -3.00 10.59
CA ALA A 110 12.11 -4.25 10.82
C ALA A 110 12.37 -4.70 12.26
N LYS A 111 11.34 -4.74 13.10
CA LYS A 111 11.45 -5.27 14.47
C LYS A 111 11.17 -6.75 14.45
N VAL A 112 12.08 -7.55 14.99
CA VAL A 112 11.86 -9.00 15.10
C VAL A 112 10.81 -9.27 16.17
N LEU A 113 9.68 -9.85 15.75
CA LEU A 113 8.59 -10.21 16.67
C LEU A 113 8.73 -11.65 17.14
N ARG A 114 9.18 -12.55 16.26
CA ARG A 114 9.28 -13.98 16.53
C ARG A 114 10.35 -14.62 15.66
N ILE A 115 11.05 -15.59 16.23
CA ILE A 115 11.99 -16.47 15.53
C ILE A 115 11.51 -17.90 15.80
N LEU A 116 11.21 -18.65 14.74
CA LEU A 116 10.80 -20.05 14.80
C LEU A 116 11.59 -20.85 13.77
N ASP A 117 12.54 -21.66 14.23
CA ASP A 117 13.44 -22.44 13.38
C ASP A 117 14.15 -21.60 12.31
N ARG A 118 13.62 -21.62 11.07
CA ARG A 118 14.14 -20.89 9.90
C ARG A 118 13.24 -19.76 9.44
N THR A 119 12.28 -19.39 10.26
CA THR A 119 11.25 -18.40 9.95
C THR A 119 11.38 -17.24 10.93
N ILE A 120 11.60 -16.04 10.40
CA ILE A 120 11.64 -14.82 11.20
C ILE A 120 10.42 -13.98 10.84
N THR A 121 9.59 -13.68 11.82
CA THR A 121 8.48 -12.75 11.69
C THR A 121 8.94 -11.38 12.15
N VAL A 122 8.77 -10.39 11.28
CA VAL A 122 9.17 -9.00 11.54
C VAL A 122 7.99 -8.06 11.39
N GLN A 123 8.00 -6.97 12.16
CA GLN A 123 7.15 -5.81 11.95
C GLN A 123 7.93 -4.74 11.22
N ILE A 124 7.44 -4.32 10.06
CA ILE A 124 8.01 -3.20 9.31
C ILE A 124 7.38 -1.91 9.79
N PHE A 125 8.19 -0.88 10.03
CA PHE A 125 7.71 0.43 10.44
C PHE A 125 8.70 1.52 9.98
N LYS A 126 8.20 2.73 9.80
CA LYS A 126 9.03 3.88 9.43
C LYS A 126 10.02 4.23 10.55
N ARG A 127 11.28 4.44 10.19
CA ARG A 127 12.30 4.96 11.10
C ARG A 127 12.14 6.48 11.17
N ASN A 128 11.78 6.98 12.35
CA ASN A 128 11.66 8.42 12.62
C ASN A 128 13.03 9.07 12.84
#